data_AF-A0A9E2SDX5-F1
#
_entry.id   AF-A0A9E2SDX5-F1
#
_cell.length_a   1.000
_cell.length_b   1.000
_cell.length_c   1.000
_cell.angle_alpha   90.00
_cell.angle_beta   90.00
_cell.angle_gamma   90.00
#
_symmetry.space_group_name_H-M   'P 1'
#
loop_
_entity.id
_entity.type
_entity.pdbx_description
1 polymer ?
#
loop_
_entity_poly.entity_id
_entity_poly.type
_entity_poly.pdbx_seq_one_letter_code
_entity_poly.pdbx_strand_id
1 'polypeptide(L)'
;MNILNLNHESLQQILPRIQKSYPDAILKKPFVGLETIQVQYENVLYVIRKRSTDFVIDFDLSESRSKLMCVVFGAVGVFIARFFFKSKHKAKIQQFNNSFIDIVNGIRKG
;
A
#
# COMPACT_ATOMS: atom_id res chain seq x y z
N MET A 1 6.29 -3.45 -2.80
CA MET A 1 7.55 -2.77 -3.19
C MET A 1 8.22 -2.29 -1.90
N ASN A 2 9.55 -2.38 -1.80
CA ASN A 2 10.29 -1.88 -0.64
C ASN A 2 10.87 -0.50 -1.00
N ILE A 3 10.68 0.47 -0.12
CA ILE A 3 11.13 1.85 -0.29
C ILE A 3 12.02 2.17 0.89
N LEU A 4 13.27 2.56 0.62
CA LEU A 4 14.24 2.82 1.68
C LEU A 4 13.77 3.98 2.56
N ASN A 5 13.78 3.75 3.87
CA ASN A 5 13.48 4.77 4.86
C ASN A 5 14.79 5.43 5.32
N LEU A 6 15.38 6.26 4.45
CA LEU A 6 16.67 6.91 4.69
C LEU A 6 16.67 7.78 5.95
N ASN A 7 15.51 8.36 6.29
CA ASN A 7 15.33 9.25 7.43
C ASN A 7 14.89 8.52 8.71
N HIS A 8 14.78 7.19 8.68
CA HIS A 8 14.27 6.35 9.77
C HIS A 8 12.91 6.78 10.36
N GLU A 9 12.10 7.52 9.58
CA GLU A 9 10.85 8.10 10.02
C GLU A 9 9.82 7.03 10.40
N SER A 10 8.99 7.32 11.41
CA SER A 10 7.87 6.48 11.81
C SER A 10 6.68 6.65 10.86
N LEU A 11 5.75 5.69 10.86
CA LEU A 11 4.51 5.80 10.09
C LEU A 11 3.69 7.03 10.50
N GLN A 12 3.70 7.37 11.80
CA GLN A 12 3.04 8.55 12.34
C GLN A 12 3.63 9.85 11.77
N GLN A 13 4.94 9.91 11.54
CA GLN A 13 5.61 11.09 10.99
C GLN A 13 5.36 11.28 9.49
N ILE A 14 5.24 10.20 8.72
CA ILE A 14 4.98 10.29 7.28
C ILE A 14 3.48 10.44 6.96
N LEU A 15 2.58 10.05 7.88
CA LEU A 15 1.13 10.11 7.68
C LEU A 15 0.64 11.50 7.23
N PRO A 16 1.03 12.63 7.85
CA PRO A 16 0.62 13.95 7.40
C PRO A 16 1.08 14.28 5.97
N ARG A 17 2.22 13.75 5.53
CA ARG A 17 2.71 13.94 4.16
C ARG A 17 1.89 13.14 3.16
N ILE A 18 1.54 11.90 3.52
CA ILE A 18 0.68 11.03 2.72
C ILE A 18 -0.73 11.64 2.64
N GLN A 19 -1.27 12.15 3.74
CA GLN A 19 -2.61 12.75 3.81
C GLN A 19 -2.78 13.99 2.92
N LYS A 20 -1.69 14.71 2.61
CA LYS A 20 -1.73 15.83 1.64
C LYS A 20 -2.08 15.37 0.22
N SER A 21 -1.61 14.19 -0.18
CA SER A 21 -1.87 13.61 -1.51
C SER A 21 -3.05 12.64 -1.49
N TYR A 22 -3.32 12.03 -0.34
CA TYR A 22 -4.33 10.99 -0.14
C TYR A 22 -5.09 11.25 1.18
N PRO A 23 -6.15 12.07 1.16
CA PRO A 23 -6.84 12.52 2.37
C PRO A 23 -7.44 11.36 3.19
N ASP A 24 -7.83 10.27 2.52
CA ASP A 24 -8.40 9.07 3.15
C ASP A 24 -7.34 8.14 3.77
N ALA A 25 -6.08 8.57 3.84
CA ALA A 25 -5.02 7.79 4.46
C ALA A 25 -5.20 7.70 5.98
N ILE A 26 -5.29 6.47 6.50
CA ILE A 26 -5.55 6.19 7.92
C ILE A 26 -4.43 5.33 8.50
N LEU A 27 -3.91 5.72 9.66
CA LEU A 27 -3.01 4.89 10.46
C LEU A 27 -3.82 3.84 11.22
N LYS A 28 -3.66 2.57 10.86
CA LYS A 28 -4.16 1.43 11.62
C LYS A 28 -3.09 0.87 12.54
N LYS A 29 -3.43 0.82 13.83
CA LYS A 29 -2.65 0.16 14.88
C LYS A 29 -3.42 -1.08 15.36
N PRO A 30 -3.21 -2.25 14.74
CA PRO A 30 -3.89 -3.46 15.20
C PRO A 30 -3.43 -3.83 16.61
N PHE A 31 -4.34 -4.39 17.42
CA PHE A 31 -4.02 -4.87 18.79
C PHE A 31 -2.89 -5.91 18.79
N VAL A 32 -2.79 -6.70 17.72
CA VAL A 32 -1.72 -7.67 17.48
C VAL A 32 -1.15 -7.40 16.10
N GLY A 33 0.06 -6.85 16.03
CA GLY A 33 0.77 -6.61 14.77
C GLY A 33 1.51 -5.28 14.69
N LEU A 34 2.14 -5.05 13.54
CA LEU A 34 2.85 -3.80 13.24
C LEU A 34 1.86 -2.70 12.86
N GLU A 35 2.21 -1.46 13.19
CA GLU A 35 1.50 -0.28 12.68
C GLU A 35 1.50 -0.27 11.15
N THR A 36 0.38 0.14 10.55
CA THR A 36 0.20 0.20 9.11
C THR A 36 -0.52 1.48 8.71
N ILE A 37 -0.21 2.02 7.53
CA ILE A 37 -1.03 3.08 6.91
C ILE A 37 -1.85 2.44 5.81
N GLN A 38 -3.16 2.65 5.84
CA GLN A 38 -4.08 2.22 4.81
C GLN A 38 -4.45 3.42 3.94
N VAL A 39 -4.36 3.27 2.62
CA VAL A 39 -4.69 4.31 1.65
C VAL A 39 -5.62 3.73 0.61
N GLN A 40 -6.85 4.24 0.53
CA GLN A 40 -7.77 3.90 -0.54
C GLN A 40 -7.46 4.77 -1.76
N TYR A 41 -7.13 4.15 -2.90
CA TYR A 41 -6.87 4.87 -4.14
C TYR A 41 -7.45 4.10 -5.34
N GLU A 42 -8.41 4.72 -6.03
CA GLU A 42 -9.08 4.19 -7.23
C GLU A 42 -9.57 2.74 -7.10
N ASN A 43 -10.18 2.40 -5.95
CA ASN A 43 -10.69 1.07 -5.58
C ASN A 43 -9.61 0.02 -5.28
N VAL A 44 -8.40 0.48 -4.92
CA VAL A 44 -7.33 -0.37 -4.42
C VAL A 44 -6.97 0.11 -3.02
N LEU A 45 -7.04 -0.80 -2.06
CA LEU A 45 -6.59 -0.54 -0.70
C LEU A 45 -5.09 -0.81 -0.61
N TYR A 46 -4.28 0.23 -0.58
CA TYR A 46 -2.84 0.13 -0.36
C TYR A 46 -2.54 0.05 1.14
N VAL A 47 -1.60 -0.81 1.51
CA VAL A 47 -1.17 -1.02 2.88
C VAL A 47 0.33 -0.79 2.96
N ILE A 48 0.72 0.26 3.68
CA ILE A 48 2.10 0.63 3.94
C ILE A 48 2.49 0.12 5.32
N ARG A 49 3.60 -0.61 5.40
CA ARG A 49 4.17 -1.14 6.65
C ARG A 49 5.58 -0.60 6.81
N LYS A 50 5.98 -0.30 8.03
CA LYS A 50 7.40 -0.04 8.35
C LYS A 50 8.05 -1.35 8.75
N ARG A 51 9.15 -1.68 8.08
CA ARG A 51 10.18 -2.64 8.50
C ARG A 51 11.39 -1.86 9.00
N SER A 52 12.38 -2.56 9.56
CA SER A 52 13.51 -1.94 10.27
C SER A 52 14.17 -0.79 9.49
N THR A 53 14.34 -0.94 8.18
CA THR A 53 15.05 0.02 7.32
C THR A 53 14.23 0.50 6.11
N ASP A 54 13.03 -0.03 5.91
CA ASP A 54 12.25 0.18 4.69
C ASP A 54 10.75 0.28 4.96
N PHE A 55 10.06 1.00 4.08
CA PHE A 55 8.61 0.95 3.95
C PHE A 55 8.23 -0.09 2.91
N VAL A 56 7.37 -1.01 3.30
CA VAL A 56 6.81 -2.02 2.42
C VAL A 56 5.40 -1.61 2.03
N ILE A 57 5.21 -1.33 0.74
CA ILE A 57 3.88 -1.13 0.14
C ILE A 57 3.35 -2.45 -0.38
N ASP A 58 2.17 -2.83 0.09
CA ASP A 58 1.36 -3.95 -0.38
C ASP A 58 -0.05 -3.47 -0.72
N PHE A 59 -0.89 -4.35 -1.23
CA PHE A 59 -2.28 -4.06 -1.55
C PHE A 59 -3.19 -5.17 -1.00
N ASP A 60 -4.32 -4.76 -0.46
CA ASP A 60 -5.36 -5.67 -0.03
C ASP A 60 -6.37 -5.89 -1.16
N LEU A 61 -6.73 -7.16 -1.37
CA LEU A 61 -7.67 -7.62 -2.38
C LEU A 61 -9.07 -7.89 -1.80
N SER A 62 -9.27 -7.58 -0.52
CA SER A 62 -10.47 -7.92 0.24
C SER A 62 -11.76 -7.31 -0.29
N GLU A 63 -11.69 -6.22 -1.08
CA GLU A 63 -12.84 -5.33 -1.20
C GLU A 63 -13.90 -5.73 -2.25
N SER A 64 -13.69 -6.50 -3.33
CA SER A 64 -14.86 -6.73 -4.24
C SER A 64 -14.94 -7.90 -5.21
N ARG A 65 -13.88 -8.60 -5.63
CA ARG A 65 -14.03 -9.74 -6.58
C ARG A 65 -13.15 -10.96 -6.31
N SER A 66 -12.23 -10.83 -5.36
CA SER A 66 -11.21 -11.83 -5.07
C SER A 66 -11.74 -12.96 -4.19
N LYS A 67 -12.75 -12.69 -3.33
CA LYS A 67 -13.38 -13.73 -2.50
C LYS A 67 -13.95 -14.88 -3.33
N LEU A 68 -14.58 -14.58 -4.47
CA LEU A 68 -15.13 -15.60 -5.36
C LEU A 68 -14.00 -16.46 -5.99
N MET A 69 -12.95 -15.81 -6.49
CA MET A 69 -11.78 -16.50 -7.06
C MET A 69 -11.01 -17.35 -6.04
N CYS A 70 -10.90 -16.88 -4.79
CA CYS A 70 -10.28 -17.63 -3.69
C CYS A 70 -11.10 -18.86 -3.27
N VAL A 71 -12.44 -18.77 -3.31
CA VAL A 71 -13.31 -19.92 -3.00
C VAL A 71 -13.22 -20.99 -4.09
N VAL A 72 -13.13 -20.59 -5.37
CA VAL A 72 -13.09 -21.55 -6.50
C VAL A 72 -11.75 -22.27 -6.62
N PHE A 73 -10.64 -21.63 -6.24
CA PHE A 73 -9.29 -22.17 -6.50
C PHE A 73 -8.38 -22.26 -5.26
N GLY A 74 -8.92 -22.07 -4.05
CA GLY A 74 -8.16 -22.12 -2.80
C GLY A 74 -6.95 -21.17 -2.80
N ALA A 75 -5.83 -21.63 -2.23
CA ALA A 75 -4.59 -20.84 -2.16
C ALA A 75 -4.05 -20.44 -3.55
N VAL A 76 -4.22 -21.30 -4.57
CA VAL A 76 -3.80 -21.01 -5.95
C VAL A 76 -4.65 -19.87 -6.54
N GLY A 77 -5.93 -19.81 -6.21
CA GLY A 77 -6.84 -18.72 -6.57
C GLY A 77 -6.38 -17.36 -6.07
N VAL A 78 -5.83 -17.30 -4.86
CA VAL A 78 -5.28 -16.07 -4.28
C VAL A 78 -4.10 -15.57 -5.10
N PHE A 79 -3.18 -16.47 -5.48
CA PHE A 79 -2.01 -16.12 -6.29
C PHE A 79 -2.42 -15.63 -7.69
N ILE A 80 -3.34 -16.35 -8.33
CA ILE A 80 -3.86 -15.98 -9.65
C ILE A 80 -4.58 -14.63 -9.58
N ALA A 81 -5.47 -14.42 -8.61
CA ALA A 81 -6.16 -13.15 -8.41
C ALA A 81 -5.19 -12.00 -8.17
N ARG A 82 -4.16 -12.21 -7.33
CA ARG A 82 -3.07 -11.23 -7.13
C ARG A 82 -2.35 -10.90 -8.42
N PHE A 83 -2.02 -11.90 -9.22
CA PHE A 83 -1.32 -11.70 -10.48
C PHE A 83 -2.17 -10.91 -11.49
N PHE A 84 -3.41 -11.33 -11.73
CA PHE A 84 -4.33 -10.65 -12.64
C PHE A 84 -4.65 -9.22 -12.19
N PHE A 85 -4.89 -9.02 -10.90
CA PHE A 85 -5.11 -7.69 -10.34
C PHE A 85 -3.88 -6.80 -10.54
N LYS A 86 -2.69 -7.30 -10.20
CA LYS A 86 -1.44 -6.57 -10.42
C LYS A 86 -1.21 -6.24 -11.88
N SER A 87 -1.54 -7.15 -12.80
CA SER A 87 -1.43 -6.91 -14.24
C SER A 87 -2.40 -5.83 -14.71
N LYS A 88 -3.67 -5.92 -14.31
CA LYS A 88 -4.72 -4.96 -14.68
C LYS A 88 -4.49 -3.56 -14.12
N HIS A 89 -3.96 -3.48 -12.90
CA HIS A 89 -3.73 -2.22 -12.19
C HIS A 89 -2.24 -1.80 -12.18
N LYS A 90 -1.40 -2.39 -13.05
CA LYS A 90 0.06 -2.19 -13.05
C LYS A 90 0.44 -0.70 -13.12
N ALA A 91 -0.17 0.05 -14.03
CA ALA A 91 0.11 1.48 -14.20
C ALA A 91 -0.23 2.28 -12.93
N LYS A 92 -1.38 1.99 -12.31
CA LYS A 92 -1.86 2.65 -11.09
C LYS A 92 -0.98 2.34 -9.88
N ILE A 93 -0.60 1.07 -9.72
CA ILE A 93 0.32 0.63 -8.67
C ILE A 93 1.67 1.33 -8.84
N GLN A 94 2.17 1.44 -10.07
CA GLN A 94 3.42 2.13 -10.34
C GLN A 94 3.32 3.63 -10.04
N GLN A 95 2.21 4.27 -10.42
CA GLN A 95 1.97 5.68 -10.15
C GLN A 95 1.89 5.96 -8.64
N PHE A 96 1.17 5.12 -7.89
CA PHE A 96 1.11 5.21 -6.43
C PHE A 96 2.50 5.04 -5.80
N ASN A 97 3.26 4.02 -6.23
CA ASN A 97 4.61 3.79 -5.72
C ASN A 97 5.53 4.99 -5.99
N ASN A 98 5.52 5.53 -7.21
CA ASN A 98 6.33 6.69 -7.56
C ASN A 98 5.92 7.91 -6.72
N SER A 99 4.62 8.17 -6.59
CA SER A 99 4.12 9.26 -5.76
C SER A 99 4.51 9.09 -4.29
N PHE A 100 4.47 7.86 -3.76
CA PHE A 100 4.88 7.59 -2.40
C PHE A 100 6.39 7.79 -2.19
N ILE A 101 7.22 7.39 -3.16
CA ILE A 101 8.67 7.68 -3.15
C ILE A 101 8.90 9.18 -3.09
N ASP A 102 8.20 9.96 -3.93
CA ASP A 102 8.31 11.42 -3.94
C ASP A 102 7.91 12.02 -2.58
N ILE A 103 6.82 11.53 -1.97
CA ILE A 103 6.32 11.96 -0.65
C ILE A 103 7.33 11.65 0.47
N VAL A 104 7.88 10.44 0.50
CA VAL A 104 8.83 10.01 1.55
C VAL A 104 10.17 10.70 1.40
N ASN A 105 10.67 10.84 0.16
CA ASN A 105 11.93 11.53 -0.12
C ASN A 105 11.79 13.07 -0.06
N GLY A 106 10.58 13.60 0.15
CA GLY A 106 10.35 15.04 0.21
C GLY A 106 10.61 15.76 -1.11
N ILE A 107 10.57 15.05 -2.24
CA ILE A 107 10.69 15.64 -3.57
C ILE A 107 9.38 16.37 -3.86
N ARG A 108 9.31 17.64 -3.46
CA ARG A 108 8.35 18.60 -4.00
C ARG A 108 8.56 18.62 -5.51
N LYS A 109 7.63 18.05 -6.28
CA LYS A 109 7.37 18.60 -7.60
C LYS A 109 6.79 20.00 -7.36
N GLY A 110 7.65 21.00 -7.51
CA GLY A 110 7.24 22.40 -7.56
C GLY A 110 6.33 22.64 -8.75
#